data_AF-A0A842V109-F1
#
_entry.id   AF-A0A842V109-F1
#
_cell.length_a   1.000
_cell.length_b   1.000
_cell.length_c   1.000
_cell.angle_alpha   90.00
_cell.angle_beta   90.00
_cell.angle_gamma   90.00
#
_symmetry.space_group_name_H-M   'P 1'
#
loop_
_entity.id
_entity.type
_entity.pdbx_description
1 polymer ?
#
loop_
_entity_poly.entity_id
_entity_poly.type
_entity_poly.pdbx_seq_one_letter_code
_entity_poly.pdbx_strand_id
1 'polypeptide(L)'
;MWWGKSFVHNLEKEFRTEQMRDKRVFHDVNLRVNEPAELRVTCLEYLRSLGYVVDINEMSEFEESNEFNKFFRGGRLKPLKSIVKARKSSYLGSRFPHAWRLLFIVGLVAVIGYFLPFEELNKDLLFYTFTGSFILAGIFYLIKKVVTSSIWMKIIGVYDVEGVKADVRVVISADTSEGAPKVFDNLRDEAAELYDLISRKYIREPKKSMVKPATKSREEELVENITKVNNNIRTLRDKFINGRVSEATFNRLMSSLKKDKEKYETVFDLVTL
;
A
#
# COMPACT_ATOMS: atom_id res chain seq x y z
N MET A 1 22.57 -21.27 -24.68
CA MET A 1 21.24 -21.79 -24.32
C MET A 1 20.69 -20.90 -23.20
N TRP A 2 19.92 -19.86 -23.57
CA TRP A 2 19.36 -18.90 -22.61
C TRP A 2 18.14 -19.52 -21.92
N TRP A 3 18.26 -19.89 -20.65
CA TRP A 3 17.09 -20.23 -19.83
C TRP A 3 16.30 -18.95 -19.57
N GLY A 4 15.13 -18.83 -20.21
CA GLY A 4 14.20 -17.74 -20.02
C GLY A 4 13.78 -17.67 -18.55
N LYS A 5 14.04 -16.53 -17.91
CA LYS A 5 13.49 -16.23 -16.58
C LYS A 5 11.98 -16.39 -16.65
N SER A 6 11.38 -17.10 -15.70
CA SER A 6 9.92 -17.31 -15.69
C SER A 6 9.22 -15.95 -15.69
N PHE A 7 8.08 -15.86 -16.38
CA PHE A 7 7.24 -14.67 -16.40
C PHE A 7 6.97 -14.14 -14.98
N VAL A 8 6.77 -15.05 -14.03
CA VAL A 8 6.64 -14.80 -12.58
C VAL A 8 7.85 -14.07 -11.99
N HIS A 9 9.08 -14.42 -12.38
CA HIS A 9 10.28 -13.75 -11.89
C HIS A 9 10.41 -12.31 -12.40
N ASN A 10 9.98 -12.05 -13.64
CA ASN A 10 9.94 -10.69 -14.17
C ASN A 10 8.85 -9.84 -13.49
N LEU A 11 7.68 -10.44 -13.21
CA LEU A 11 6.62 -9.78 -12.45
C LEU A 11 7.03 -9.53 -11.00
N GLU A 12 7.70 -10.47 -10.34
CA GLU A 12 8.19 -10.29 -8.97
C GLU A 12 9.17 -9.12 -8.85
N LYS A 13 9.95 -8.85 -9.90
CA LYS A 13 10.81 -7.67 -9.98
C LYS A 13 10.02 -6.36 -10.01
N GLU A 14 8.95 -6.28 -10.80
CA GLU A 14 8.05 -5.10 -10.85
C GLU A 14 7.28 -4.86 -9.54
N PHE A 15 7.20 -5.88 -8.69
CA PHE A 15 6.46 -5.89 -7.42
C PHE A 15 7.37 -5.89 -6.19
N ARG A 16 8.64 -5.51 -6.35
CA ARG A 16 9.51 -5.23 -5.20
C ARG A 16 8.90 -4.11 -4.38
N THR A 17 8.79 -4.32 -3.07
CA THR A 17 8.08 -3.42 -2.14
C THR A 17 8.66 -2.00 -2.17
N GLU A 18 9.95 -1.87 -2.51
CA GLU A 18 10.62 -0.59 -2.76
C GLU A 18 10.00 0.16 -3.95
N GLN A 19 9.81 -0.49 -5.10
CA GLN A 19 9.18 0.12 -6.28
C GLN A 19 7.69 0.45 -6.06
N MET A 20 7.02 -0.24 -5.12
CA MET A 20 5.64 0.06 -4.74
C MET A 20 5.54 1.28 -3.81
N ARG A 21 6.57 1.52 -2.98
CA ARG A 21 6.65 2.70 -2.11
C ARG A 21 6.82 4.00 -2.89
N ASP A 22 7.48 3.91 -4.04
CA ASP A 22 7.71 5.06 -4.93
C ASP A 22 6.44 5.48 -5.69
N LYS A 23 5.34 4.71 -5.59
CA LYS A 23 4.06 5.06 -6.19
C LYS A 23 3.33 6.13 -5.40
N ARG A 24 2.52 6.91 -6.11
CA ARG A 24 1.82 8.07 -5.56
C ARG A 24 0.81 7.74 -4.46
N VAL A 25 0.27 6.51 -4.44
CA VAL A 25 -0.57 6.01 -3.36
C VAL A 25 0.07 4.72 -2.83
N PHE A 26 0.27 4.67 -1.51
CA PHE A 26 0.85 3.54 -0.82
C PHE A 26 0.21 3.36 0.55
N HIS A 27 -0.34 2.17 0.79
CA HIS A 27 -0.87 1.75 2.08
C HIS A 27 -0.25 0.41 2.47
N ASP A 28 0.04 0.27 3.77
CA ASP A 28 0.67 -0.92 4.34
C ASP A 28 -0.04 -1.26 5.64
N VAL A 29 -0.54 -2.49 5.74
CA VAL A 29 -1.29 -2.95 6.91
C VAL A 29 -0.89 -4.36 7.28
N ASN A 30 -0.69 -4.58 8.58
CA ASN A 30 -0.52 -5.91 9.14
C ASN A 30 -1.85 -6.37 9.72
N LEU A 31 -2.28 -7.55 9.33
CA LEU A 31 -3.57 -8.13 9.67
C LEU A 31 -3.37 -9.54 10.20
N ARG A 32 -4.23 -9.92 11.13
CA ARG A 32 -4.42 -11.32 11.50
C ARG A 32 -5.74 -11.78 10.88
N VAL A 33 -5.64 -12.64 9.87
CA VAL A 33 -6.80 -13.17 9.15
C VAL A 33 -6.96 -14.65 9.46
N ASN A 34 -8.18 -15.17 9.45
CA ASN A 34 -8.38 -16.61 9.65
C ASN A 34 -7.95 -17.36 8.37
N GLU A 35 -8.48 -16.93 7.22
CA GLU A 35 -8.18 -17.54 5.93
C GLU A 35 -7.66 -16.50 4.92
N PRO A 36 -6.41 -16.62 4.44
CA PRO A 36 -5.83 -15.70 3.46
C PRO A 36 -6.55 -15.71 2.11
N ALA A 37 -7.13 -16.86 1.72
CA ALA A 37 -7.91 -16.98 0.50
C ALA A 37 -9.16 -16.11 0.55
N GLU A 38 -9.84 -16.06 1.70
CA GLU A 38 -11.03 -15.21 1.90
C GLU A 38 -10.69 -13.71 1.81
N LEU A 39 -9.56 -13.29 2.38
CA LEU A 39 -9.06 -11.92 2.26
C LEU A 39 -8.85 -11.56 0.78
N ARG A 40 -8.18 -12.43 0.03
CA ARG A 40 -7.93 -12.22 -1.40
C ARG A 40 -9.23 -12.15 -2.19
N VAL A 41 -10.18 -13.06 -1.95
CA VAL A 41 -11.49 -13.05 -2.63
C VAL A 41 -12.24 -11.76 -2.34
N THR A 42 -12.28 -11.33 -1.07
CA THR A 42 -12.92 -10.07 -0.66
C THR A 42 -12.34 -8.87 -1.43
N CYS A 43 -11.01 -8.78 -1.53
CA CYS A 43 -10.37 -7.69 -2.26
C CYS A 43 -10.66 -7.74 -3.77
N LEU A 44 -10.71 -8.94 -4.37
CA LEU A 44 -11.01 -9.11 -5.79
C LEU A 44 -12.45 -8.73 -6.11
N GLU A 45 -13.40 -9.13 -5.28
CA GLU A 45 -14.81 -8.77 -5.42
C GLU A 45 -15.00 -7.26 -5.32
N TYR A 46 -14.32 -6.62 -4.36
CA TYR A 46 -14.33 -5.17 -4.23
C TYR A 46 -13.80 -4.48 -5.49
N LEU A 47 -12.61 -4.87 -5.97
CA LEU A 47 -12.02 -4.28 -7.18
C LEU A 47 -12.91 -4.47 -8.41
N ARG A 48 -13.55 -5.65 -8.56
CA ARG A 48 -14.51 -5.91 -9.63
C ARG A 48 -15.75 -5.02 -9.51
N SER A 49 -16.26 -4.78 -8.30
CA SER A 49 -17.41 -3.89 -8.07
C SER A 49 -17.12 -2.45 -8.48
N LEU A 50 -15.86 -2.01 -8.37
CA LEU A 50 -15.39 -0.70 -8.84
C LEU A 50 -15.13 -0.63 -10.35
N GLY A 51 -15.36 -1.72 -11.09
CA GLY A 51 -15.15 -1.79 -12.53
C GLY A 51 -13.69 -2.04 -12.96
N TYR A 52 -12.84 -2.54 -12.06
CA TYR A 52 -11.50 -2.96 -12.43
C TYR A 52 -11.51 -4.35 -13.08
N VAL A 53 -10.71 -4.48 -14.14
CA VAL A 53 -10.37 -5.77 -14.74
C VAL A 53 -9.14 -6.30 -14.04
N VAL A 54 -9.22 -7.52 -13.50
CA VAL A 54 -8.10 -8.17 -12.81
C VAL A 54 -7.20 -8.82 -13.86
N ASP A 55 -5.98 -8.30 -14.01
CA ASP A 55 -4.99 -8.81 -14.97
C ASP A 55 -4.15 -9.95 -14.39
N ILE A 56 -3.81 -9.83 -13.11
CA ILE A 56 -2.96 -10.79 -12.41
C ILE A 56 -3.68 -11.17 -11.14
N ASN A 57 -3.82 -12.46 -10.93
CA ASN A 57 -4.40 -13.02 -9.73
C ASN A 57 -3.66 -14.30 -9.37
N GLU A 58 -2.49 -14.15 -8.76
CA GLU A 58 -1.62 -15.28 -8.39
C GLU A 58 -1.59 -15.44 -6.87
N MET A 59 -1.62 -16.68 -6.42
CA MET A 59 -1.37 -17.05 -5.05
C MET A 59 -0.41 -18.22 -5.08
N SER A 60 0.81 -17.91 -4.68
CA SER A 60 1.80 -18.91 -4.37
C SER A 60 1.62 -19.21 -2.89
N GLU A 61 0.76 -20.19 -2.59
CA GLU A 61 1.13 -21.08 -1.50
C GLU A 61 2.45 -21.70 -1.95
N PHE A 62 3.50 -21.58 -1.14
CA PHE A 62 4.79 -22.14 -1.54
C PHE A 62 4.67 -23.66 -1.57
N GLU A 63 4.18 -24.20 -2.69
CA GLU A 63 4.36 -25.58 -3.05
C GLU A 63 5.84 -25.77 -3.31
N GLU A 64 6.49 -26.44 -2.35
CA GLU A 64 7.73 -27.17 -2.53
C GLU A 64 8.90 -26.41 -3.19
N SER A 65 9.03 -25.09 -2.95
CA SER A 65 10.27 -24.41 -3.31
C SER A 65 11.42 -24.96 -2.44
N ASN A 66 12.29 -25.74 -3.05
CA ASN A 66 13.40 -26.47 -2.40
C ASN A 66 14.34 -25.61 -1.54
N GLU A 67 14.38 -24.29 -1.74
CA GLU A 67 15.25 -23.38 -0.97
C GLU A 67 14.71 -23.06 0.43
N PHE A 68 13.40 -22.85 0.60
CA PHE A 68 12.79 -22.51 1.90
C PHE A 68 12.30 -23.73 2.69
N ASN A 69 12.16 -24.88 2.02
CA ASN A 69 11.80 -26.15 2.66
C ASN A 69 12.78 -26.56 3.78
N LYS A 70 14.05 -26.12 3.74
CA LYS A 70 15.00 -26.41 4.84
C LYS A 70 14.66 -25.70 6.16
N PHE A 71 13.98 -24.54 6.11
CA PHE A 71 13.62 -23.76 7.30
C PHE A 71 12.24 -24.14 7.88
N PHE A 72 11.35 -24.69 7.05
CA PHE A 72 9.96 -25.01 7.42
C PHE A 72 9.63 -26.50 7.35
N ARG A 73 10.64 -27.38 7.13
CA ARG A 73 10.48 -28.84 7.12
C ARG A 73 9.83 -29.31 8.42
N GLY A 74 8.57 -29.76 8.33
CA GLY A 74 7.78 -30.30 9.44
C GLY A 74 6.99 -29.28 10.27
N GLY A 75 6.95 -28.00 9.87
CA GLY A 75 6.32 -26.94 10.65
C GLY A 75 4.83 -26.70 10.33
N ARG A 76 4.06 -26.44 11.39
CA ARG A 76 2.67 -25.92 11.41
C ARG A 76 2.48 -24.63 10.57
N LEU A 77 3.56 -23.91 10.29
CA LEU A 77 3.57 -22.59 9.66
C LEU A 77 4.05 -22.68 8.20
N LYS A 78 3.21 -22.24 7.26
CA LYS A 78 3.51 -22.18 5.83
C LYS A 78 3.60 -20.73 5.35
N PRO A 79 4.65 -20.34 4.59
CA PRO A 79 4.70 -19.01 4.00
C PRO A 79 3.64 -18.87 2.90
N LEU A 80 3.11 -17.67 2.76
CA LEU A 80 2.06 -17.33 1.81
C LEU A 80 2.42 -16.04 1.07
N LYS A 81 2.24 -16.06 -0.25
CA LYS A 81 2.39 -14.89 -1.10
C LYS A 81 1.25 -14.83 -2.11
N SER A 82 0.52 -13.73 -2.12
CA SER A 82 -0.46 -13.44 -3.18
C SER A 82 -0.20 -12.08 -3.81
N ILE A 83 -0.38 -12.05 -5.13
CA ILE A 83 -0.17 -10.89 -5.98
C ILE A 83 -1.44 -10.66 -6.79
N VAL A 84 -1.98 -9.45 -6.69
CA VAL A 84 -3.13 -9.00 -7.47
C VAL A 84 -2.77 -7.71 -8.19
N LYS A 85 -3.04 -7.66 -9.50
CA LYS A 85 -2.98 -6.44 -10.32
C LYS A 85 -4.32 -6.25 -10.98
N ALA A 86 -4.89 -5.06 -10.81
CA ALA A 86 -6.15 -4.70 -11.43
C ALA A 86 -6.01 -3.37 -12.18
N ARG A 87 -6.60 -3.28 -13.37
CA ARG A 87 -6.59 -2.08 -14.22
C ARG A 87 -8.00 -1.59 -14.52
N LYS A 88 -8.15 -0.27 -14.58
CA LYS A 88 -9.39 0.42 -14.97
C LYS A 88 -9.05 1.50 -15.98
N SER A 89 -9.75 1.50 -17.11
CA SER A 89 -9.59 2.54 -18.14
C SER A 89 -10.64 3.62 -17.94
N SER A 90 -10.20 4.86 -17.83
CA SER A 90 -11.05 6.04 -17.70
C SER A 90 -10.90 6.92 -18.93
N TYR A 91 -12.03 7.37 -19.49
CA TYR A 91 -12.06 8.28 -20.64
C TYR A 91 -12.07 9.73 -20.16
N LEU A 92 -11.05 10.51 -20.55
CA LEU A 92 -10.88 11.88 -20.08
C LEU A 92 -10.79 12.87 -21.24
N GLY A 93 -11.89 13.57 -21.51
CA GLY A 93 -11.94 14.59 -22.56
C GLY A 93 -11.51 14.09 -23.94
N SER A 94 -11.24 15.01 -24.86
CA SER A 94 -10.64 14.67 -26.16
C SER A 94 -9.14 14.47 -26.01
N ARG A 95 -8.58 13.49 -26.73
CA ARG A 95 -7.12 13.26 -26.84
C ARG A 95 -6.40 14.46 -27.48
N PHE A 96 -7.09 15.22 -28.31
CA PHE A 96 -6.53 16.33 -29.08
C PHE A 96 -7.21 17.65 -28.71
N PRO A 97 -7.08 18.12 -27.45
CA PRO A 97 -7.87 19.24 -26.93
C PRO A 97 -7.65 20.55 -27.70
N HIS A 98 -6.44 20.77 -28.21
CA HIS A 98 -6.12 21.97 -29.00
C HIS A 98 -6.57 21.84 -30.46
N ALA A 99 -6.44 20.66 -31.07
CA ALA A 99 -6.74 20.47 -32.50
C ALA A 99 -8.23 20.68 -32.79
N TRP A 100 -9.13 20.08 -32.00
CA TRP A 100 -10.57 20.28 -32.22
C TRP A 100 -11.00 21.71 -31.96
N ARG A 101 -10.40 22.39 -30.97
CA ARG A 101 -10.68 23.81 -30.68
C ARG A 101 -10.24 24.72 -31.81
N LEU A 102 -9.03 24.52 -32.35
CA LEU A 102 -8.52 25.30 -33.48
C LEU A 102 -9.39 25.10 -34.71
N LEU A 103 -9.75 23.86 -35.05
CA LEU A 103 -10.64 23.57 -36.18
C LEU A 103 -12.02 24.19 -35.98
N PHE A 104 -12.56 24.16 -34.76
CA PHE A 104 -13.82 24.83 -34.46
C PHE A 104 -13.74 26.35 -34.64
N ILE A 105 -12.64 26.98 -34.24
CA ILE A 105 -12.39 28.41 -34.44
C ILE A 105 -12.26 28.74 -35.94
N VAL A 106 -11.51 27.94 -36.70
CA VAL A 106 -11.40 28.10 -38.16
C VAL A 106 -12.77 27.98 -38.83
N GLY A 107 -13.60 27.02 -38.39
CA GLY A 107 -14.98 26.88 -38.83
C GLY A 107 -15.81 28.14 -38.54
N LEU A 108 -15.73 28.68 -37.32
CA LEU A 108 -16.43 29.91 -36.95
C LEU A 108 -15.99 31.12 -37.79
N VAL A 109 -14.69 31.30 -38.02
CA VAL A 109 -14.17 32.40 -38.86
C VAL A 109 -14.66 32.27 -40.29
N ALA A 110 -14.68 31.06 -40.85
CA ALA A 110 -15.19 30.79 -42.19
C ALA A 110 -16.71 31.03 -42.30
N VAL A 111 -17.49 30.72 -41.26
CA VAL A 111 -18.93 31.06 -41.20
C VAL A 111 -19.12 32.58 -41.21
N ILE A 112 -18.37 33.32 -40.38
CA ILE A 112 -18.45 34.78 -40.35
C ILE A 112 -18.10 35.37 -41.72
N GLY A 113 -17.01 34.91 -42.35
CA GLY A 113 -16.63 35.33 -43.70
C GLY A 113 -17.67 35.01 -44.77
N TYR A 114 -18.41 33.90 -44.61
CA TYR A 114 -19.48 33.52 -45.54
C TYR A 114 -20.65 34.50 -45.50
N PHE A 115 -21.01 35.03 -44.33
CA PHE A 115 -22.12 35.99 -44.19
C PHE A 115 -21.74 37.45 -44.42
N LEU A 116 -20.44 37.78 -44.51
CA LEU A 116 -19.99 39.15 -44.80
C LEU A 116 -20.16 39.49 -46.29
N PRO A 117 -20.60 40.71 -46.64
CA PRO A 117 -20.88 41.15 -48.01
C PRO A 117 -19.60 41.57 -48.75
N PHE A 118 -18.60 40.69 -48.81
CA PHE A 118 -17.39 40.90 -49.61
C PHE A 118 -17.53 40.21 -50.96
N GLU A 119 -17.47 40.99 -52.06
CA GLU A 119 -17.63 40.50 -53.43
C GLU A 119 -16.44 39.63 -53.90
N GLU A 120 -15.25 39.79 -53.30
CA GLU A 120 -14.03 39.06 -53.69
C GLU A 120 -13.88 37.68 -53.02
N LEU A 121 -14.75 37.34 -52.05
CA LEU A 121 -14.64 36.11 -51.27
C LEU A 121 -15.37 34.94 -51.95
N ASN A 122 -14.63 33.89 -52.29
CA ASN A 122 -15.19 32.66 -52.84
C ASN A 122 -16.08 31.95 -51.80
N LYS A 123 -17.40 32.12 -51.94
CA LYS A 123 -18.41 31.60 -51.01
C LYS A 123 -18.44 30.07 -50.96
N ASP A 124 -18.18 29.39 -52.07
CA ASP A 124 -18.12 27.93 -52.12
C ASP A 124 -16.91 27.41 -51.32
N LEU A 125 -15.75 28.06 -51.47
CA LEU A 125 -14.56 27.71 -50.69
C LEU A 125 -14.80 27.88 -49.19
N LEU A 126 -15.44 28.97 -48.76
CA LEU A 126 -15.80 29.19 -47.37
C LEU A 126 -16.79 28.14 -46.86
N PHE A 127 -17.76 27.76 -47.68
CA PHE A 127 -18.73 26.71 -47.36
C PHE A 127 -18.04 25.37 -47.09
N TYR A 128 -17.17 24.92 -48.00
CA TYR A 128 -16.40 23.69 -47.79
C TYR A 128 -15.45 23.80 -46.58
N THR A 129 -14.88 24.98 -46.36
CA THR A 129 -13.94 25.21 -45.25
C THR A 129 -14.64 25.11 -43.89
N PHE A 130 -15.77 25.78 -43.67
CA PHE A 130 -16.45 25.68 -42.38
C PHE A 130 -17.05 24.29 -42.18
N THR A 131 -17.62 23.69 -43.22
CA THR A 131 -18.25 22.37 -43.14
C THR A 131 -17.20 21.30 -42.82
N GLY A 132 -16.08 21.30 -43.55
CA GLY A 132 -14.96 20.40 -43.30
C GLY A 132 -14.35 20.61 -41.91
N SER A 133 -14.15 21.86 -41.50
CA SER A 133 -13.59 22.18 -40.18
C SER A 133 -14.46 21.72 -39.03
N PHE A 134 -15.79 21.85 -39.13
CA PHE A 134 -16.70 21.33 -38.10
C PHE A 134 -16.75 19.81 -38.06
N ILE A 135 -16.75 19.14 -39.22
CA ILE A 135 -16.70 17.67 -39.28
C ILE A 135 -15.40 17.17 -38.64
N LEU A 136 -14.24 17.72 -39.02
CA LEU A 136 -12.97 17.34 -38.43
C LEU A 136 -12.91 17.67 -36.94
N ALA A 137 -13.42 18.83 -36.50
CA ALA A 137 -13.51 19.18 -35.08
C ALA A 137 -14.35 18.15 -34.30
N GLY A 138 -15.49 17.72 -34.86
CA GLY A 138 -16.32 16.66 -34.30
C GLY A 138 -15.56 15.34 -34.15
N ILE A 139 -14.85 14.90 -35.19
CA ILE A 139 -14.02 13.69 -35.16
C ILE A 139 -12.95 13.78 -34.06
N PHE A 140 -12.17 14.86 -34.02
CA PHE A 140 -11.13 15.03 -33.00
C PHE A 140 -11.71 15.14 -31.58
N TYR A 141 -12.90 15.72 -31.42
CA TYR A 141 -13.59 15.79 -30.14
C TYR A 141 -14.09 14.42 -29.64
N LEU A 142 -14.52 13.55 -30.57
CA LEU A 142 -15.00 12.21 -30.26
C LEU A 142 -13.86 11.27 -29.86
N ILE A 143 -12.64 11.46 -30.38
CA ILE A 143 -11.46 10.69 -29.97
C ILE A 143 -11.13 11.02 -28.50
N LYS A 144 -11.59 10.17 -27.58
CA LYS A 144 -11.36 10.37 -26.15
C LYS A 144 -9.95 9.97 -25.73
N LYS A 145 -9.39 10.68 -24.77
CA LYS A 145 -8.14 10.28 -24.12
C LYS A 145 -8.42 9.12 -23.19
N VAL A 146 -7.63 8.06 -23.26
CA VAL A 146 -7.76 6.90 -22.37
C VAL A 146 -6.64 6.98 -21.33
N VAL A 147 -7.00 7.12 -20.06
CA VAL A 147 -6.07 7.07 -18.93
C VAL A 147 -6.30 5.74 -18.22
N THR A 148 -5.22 5.01 -17.93
CA THR A 148 -5.30 3.73 -17.24
C THR A 148 -4.89 3.91 -15.79
N SER A 149 -5.79 3.57 -14.88
CA SER A 149 -5.52 3.45 -13.45
C SER A 149 -5.18 2.01 -13.12
N SER A 150 -4.21 1.81 -12.24
CA SER A 150 -3.75 0.49 -11.80
C SER A 150 -3.65 0.44 -10.29
N ILE A 151 -4.25 -0.60 -9.72
CA ILE A 151 -4.12 -0.95 -8.31
C ILE A 151 -3.33 -2.26 -8.23
N TRP A 152 -2.30 -2.25 -7.40
CA TRP A 152 -1.50 -3.41 -7.09
C TRP A 152 -1.66 -3.75 -5.62
N MET A 153 -1.94 -5.01 -5.34
CA MET A 153 -2.06 -5.53 -3.99
C MET A 153 -1.14 -6.72 -3.82
N LYS A 154 -0.37 -6.71 -2.73
CA LYS A 154 0.56 -7.76 -2.36
C LYS A 154 0.25 -8.22 -0.95
N ILE A 155 -0.06 -9.50 -0.78
CA ILE A 155 -0.32 -10.13 0.50
C ILE A 155 0.87 -11.05 0.79
N ILE A 156 1.60 -10.81 1.87
CA ILE A 156 2.74 -11.63 2.29
C ILE A 156 2.52 -12.03 3.74
N GLY A 157 2.67 -13.29 4.07
CA GLY A 157 2.52 -13.68 5.47
C GLY A 157 2.88 -15.12 5.75
N VAL A 158 2.53 -15.53 6.96
CA VAL A 158 2.69 -16.90 7.45
C VAL A 158 1.32 -17.41 7.84
N TYR A 159 0.95 -18.55 7.27
CA TYR A 159 -0.29 -19.27 7.53
C TYR A 159 -0.05 -20.44 8.48
N ASP A 160 -0.83 -20.48 9.55
CA ASP A 160 -0.88 -21.56 10.53
C ASP A 160 -1.98 -22.56 10.14
N VAL A 161 -1.56 -23.76 9.74
CA VAL A 161 -2.45 -24.81 9.21
C VAL A 161 -3.33 -25.41 10.30
N GLU A 162 -2.83 -25.55 11.53
CA GLU A 162 -3.62 -26.11 12.64
C GLU A 162 -4.56 -25.07 13.26
N GLY A 163 -4.07 -23.84 13.36
CA GLY A 163 -4.80 -22.73 13.97
C GLY A 163 -5.82 -22.06 13.05
N VAL A 164 -5.79 -22.36 11.74
CA VAL A 164 -6.54 -21.68 10.66
C VAL A 164 -6.48 -20.16 10.84
N LYS A 165 -5.25 -19.68 10.97
CA LYS A 165 -4.93 -18.26 11.21
C LYS A 165 -3.70 -17.89 10.42
N ALA A 166 -3.64 -16.67 9.93
CA ALA A 166 -2.51 -16.13 9.21
C ALA A 166 -2.18 -14.74 9.73
N ASP A 167 -0.89 -14.51 9.96
CA ASP A 167 -0.37 -13.18 10.14
C ASP A 167 0.14 -12.71 8.77
N VAL A 168 -0.56 -11.72 8.19
CA VAL A 168 -0.32 -11.23 6.83
C VAL A 168 -0.07 -9.74 6.82
N ARG A 169 0.87 -9.32 6.00
CA ARG A 169 1.10 -7.94 5.60
C ARG A 169 0.49 -7.73 4.23
N VAL A 170 -0.42 -6.78 4.13
CA VAL A 170 -1.05 -6.35 2.88
C VAL A 170 -0.48 -5.01 2.50
N VAL A 171 0.12 -4.95 1.32
CA VAL A 171 0.63 -3.73 0.70
C VAL A 171 -0.26 -3.40 -0.48
N ILE A 172 -0.85 -2.21 -0.47
CA ILE A 172 -1.67 -1.66 -1.55
C ILE A 172 -0.90 -0.49 -2.14
N SER A 173 -0.72 -0.49 -3.45
CA SER A 173 -0.17 0.66 -4.16
C SER A 173 -1.02 0.96 -5.39
N ALA A 174 -1.13 2.23 -5.75
CA ALA A 174 -1.91 2.64 -6.90
C ALA A 174 -1.20 3.74 -7.68
N ASP A 175 -1.39 3.73 -9.00
CA ASP A 175 -0.78 4.68 -9.92
C ASP A 175 -1.58 4.78 -11.22
N THR A 176 -1.40 5.88 -11.91
CA THR A 176 -2.06 6.24 -13.16
C THR A 176 -1.04 6.36 -14.28
N SER A 177 -1.37 5.86 -15.48
CA SER A 177 -0.48 5.95 -16.66
C SER A 177 -0.12 7.39 -17.07
N GLU A 178 -0.96 8.36 -16.69
CA GLU A 178 -0.75 9.77 -16.94
C GLU A 178 -1.13 10.59 -15.71
N GLY A 179 -0.42 11.69 -15.45
CA GLY A 179 -0.67 12.59 -14.31
C GLY A 179 -1.93 13.44 -14.45
N ALA A 180 -3.10 12.82 -14.61
CA ALA A 180 -4.40 13.48 -14.64
C ALA A 180 -4.95 13.63 -13.20
N PRO A 181 -4.99 14.85 -12.61
CA PRO A 181 -5.31 15.03 -11.18
C PRO A 181 -6.66 14.44 -10.77
N LYS A 182 -7.71 14.67 -11.57
CA LYS A 182 -9.06 14.14 -11.27
C LYS A 182 -9.13 12.61 -11.24
N VAL A 183 -8.40 11.93 -12.13
CA VAL A 183 -8.36 10.46 -12.18
C VAL A 183 -7.54 9.93 -11.02
N PHE A 184 -6.49 10.66 -10.66
CA PHE A 184 -5.66 10.35 -9.51
C PHE A 184 -6.40 10.49 -8.18
N ASP A 185 -7.18 11.56 -7.99
CA ASP A 185 -7.98 11.77 -6.78
C ASP A 185 -8.99 10.62 -6.60
N ASN A 186 -9.73 10.27 -7.66
CA ASN A 186 -10.63 9.12 -7.63
C ASN A 186 -9.89 7.81 -7.32
N LEU A 187 -8.71 7.59 -7.90
CA LEU A 187 -7.90 6.39 -7.64
C LEU A 187 -7.42 6.33 -6.18
N ARG A 188 -7.02 7.47 -5.62
CA ARG A 188 -6.60 7.58 -4.22
C ARG A 188 -7.77 7.24 -3.29
N ASP A 189 -8.95 7.77 -3.58
CA ASP A 189 -10.14 7.53 -2.76
C ASP A 189 -10.57 6.06 -2.86
N GLU A 190 -10.61 5.47 -4.06
CA GLU A 190 -10.89 4.03 -4.26
C GLU A 190 -9.87 3.12 -3.53
N ALA A 191 -8.58 3.48 -3.53
CA ALA A 191 -7.54 2.74 -2.82
C ALA A 191 -7.64 2.88 -1.29
N ALA A 192 -8.00 4.07 -0.80
CA ALA A 192 -8.25 4.33 0.60
C ALA A 192 -9.48 3.57 1.10
N GLU A 193 -10.56 3.50 0.32
CA GLU A 193 -11.74 2.71 0.66
C GLU A 193 -11.43 1.20 0.71
N LEU A 194 -10.61 0.68 -0.21
CA LEU A 194 -10.14 -0.71 -0.15
C LEU A 194 -9.34 -0.95 1.15
N TYR A 195 -8.45 -0.03 1.51
CA TYR A 195 -7.70 -0.09 2.76
C TYR A 195 -8.62 -0.07 3.99
N ASP A 196 -9.61 0.82 3.99
CA ASP A 196 -10.59 0.96 5.07
C ASP A 196 -11.46 -0.29 5.21
N LEU A 197 -11.89 -0.87 4.09
CA LEU A 197 -12.67 -2.12 4.06
C LEU A 197 -11.90 -3.26 4.71
N ILE A 198 -10.64 -3.44 4.31
CA ILE A 198 -9.76 -4.47 4.86
C ILE A 198 -9.52 -4.21 6.35
N SER A 199 -9.23 -2.95 6.71
CA SER A 199 -8.98 -2.55 8.08
C SER A 199 -10.20 -2.80 8.96
N ARG A 200 -11.41 -2.37 8.57
CA ARG A 200 -12.62 -2.58 9.38
C ARG A 200 -13.00 -4.05 9.52
N LYS A 201 -12.87 -4.83 8.44
CA LYS A 201 -13.28 -6.25 8.43
C LYS A 201 -12.34 -7.12 9.27
N TYR A 202 -11.03 -6.85 9.23
CA TYR A 202 -10.02 -7.72 9.85
C TYR A 202 -9.30 -7.10 11.07
N ILE A 203 -9.38 -5.78 11.25
CA ILE A 203 -8.97 -5.07 12.46
C ILE A 203 -10.24 -4.77 13.27
N ARG A 204 -10.82 -5.79 13.91
CA ARG A 204 -11.82 -5.53 14.96
C ARG A 204 -11.18 -4.65 16.04
N GLU A 205 -11.96 -3.71 16.58
CA GLU A 205 -11.59 -2.73 17.62
C GLU A 205 -10.56 -3.26 18.62
N PRO A 206 -9.60 -2.42 19.04
CA PRO A 206 -8.48 -2.85 19.84
C PRO A 206 -8.95 -3.47 21.15
N LYS A 207 -8.94 -4.82 21.23
CA LYS A 207 -8.61 -5.47 22.49
C LYS A 207 -7.18 -5.05 22.81
N LYS A 208 -7.03 -3.95 23.56
CA LYS A 208 -5.76 -3.33 23.98
C LYS A 208 -4.65 -3.51 22.95
N SER A 209 -4.59 -2.56 22.03
CA SER A 209 -3.58 -2.51 20.98
C SER A 209 -2.20 -2.90 21.51
N MET A 210 -1.64 -3.98 20.98
CA MET A 210 -0.19 -4.09 20.82
C MET A 210 0.19 -3.30 19.57
N VAL A 211 -0.08 -1.99 19.60
CA VAL A 211 0.62 -1.03 18.76
C VAL A 211 1.76 -0.54 19.63
N LYS A 212 3.00 -0.85 19.25
CA LYS A 212 4.16 -0.10 19.75
C LYS A 212 3.93 1.35 19.31
N PRO A 213 3.80 2.32 20.23
CA PRO A 213 3.86 3.72 19.84
C PRO A 213 5.26 4.03 19.33
N ALA A 214 5.37 5.18 18.66
CA ALA A 214 6.60 5.82 18.19
C ALA A 214 7.85 5.42 19.00
N THR A 215 8.93 5.13 18.26
CA THR A 215 10.28 4.85 18.76
C THR A 215 10.56 5.61 20.06
N LYS A 216 10.41 4.93 21.21
CA LYS A 216 10.79 5.50 22.50
C LYS A 216 12.26 5.87 22.42
N SER A 217 12.60 7.05 22.90
CA SER A 217 14.00 7.46 23.05
C SER A 217 14.75 6.39 23.85
N ARG A 218 16.00 6.09 23.49
CA ARG A 218 16.85 5.14 24.25
C ARG A 218 16.94 5.52 25.74
N GLU A 219 16.79 6.81 26.05
CA GLU A 219 16.74 7.35 27.42
C GLU A 219 15.47 6.92 28.16
N GLU A 220 14.30 6.91 27.50
CA GLU A 220 13.04 6.48 28.11
C GLU A 220 13.04 4.98 28.43
N GLU A 221 13.71 4.16 27.61
CA GLU A 221 13.88 2.73 27.86
C GLU A 221 14.83 2.47 29.04
N LEU A 222 15.91 3.26 29.17
CA LEU A 222 16.83 3.19 30.31
C LEU A 222 16.16 3.62 31.62
N VAL A 223 15.39 4.71 31.62
CA VAL A 223 14.61 5.17 32.78
C VAL A 223 13.56 4.13 33.20
N GLU A 224 12.90 3.49 32.25
CA GLU A 224 11.93 2.43 32.54
C GLU A 224 12.61 1.21 33.20
N ASN A 225 13.81 0.83 32.74
CA ASN A 225 14.57 -0.28 33.30
C ASN A 225 15.11 0.03 34.71
N ILE A 226 15.62 1.24 34.95
CA ILE A 226 16.02 1.70 36.31
C ILE A 226 14.80 1.67 37.25
N THR A 227 13.64 2.13 36.78
CA THR A 227 12.40 2.14 37.57
C THR A 227 11.93 0.72 37.91
N LYS A 228 12.03 -0.22 36.97
CA LYS A 228 11.72 -1.65 37.22
C LYS A 228 12.66 -2.27 38.25
N VAL A 229 13.98 -2.01 38.16
CA VAL A 229 14.94 -2.52 39.13
C VAL A 229 14.68 -1.94 40.53
N ASN A 230 14.36 -0.64 40.64
CA ASN A 230 13.98 -0.02 41.91
C ASN A 230 12.70 -0.64 42.51
N ASN A 231 11.70 -0.92 41.69
CA ASN A 231 10.47 -1.61 42.13
C ASN A 231 10.75 -3.04 42.60
N ASN A 232 11.67 -3.76 41.93
CA ASN A 232 12.09 -5.09 42.36
C ASN A 232 12.88 -5.05 43.67
N ILE A 233 13.74 -4.04 43.89
CA ILE A 233 14.43 -3.82 45.17
C ILE A 233 13.42 -3.55 46.28
N ARG A 234 12.41 -2.70 46.03
CA ARG A 234 11.35 -2.39 47.00
C ARG A 234 10.54 -3.63 47.35
N THR A 235 10.11 -4.38 46.34
CA THR A 235 9.35 -5.62 46.53
C THR A 235 10.17 -6.69 47.26
N LEU A 236 11.47 -6.78 46.99
CA LEU A 236 12.38 -7.70 47.67
C LEU A 236 12.57 -7.30 49.15
N ARG A 237 12.69 -6.00 49.46
CA ARG A 237 12.70 -5.49 50.84
C ARG A 237 11.39 -5.80 51.56
N ASP A 238 10.25 -5.55 50.93
CA ASP A 238 8.94 -5.83 51.52
C ASP A 238 8.78 -7.34 51.79
N LYS A 239 9.24 -8.19 50.88
CA LYS A 239 9.23 -9.65 51.09
C LYS A 239 10.18 -10.10 52.20
N PHE A 240 11.31 -9.44 52.39
CA PHE A 240 12.24 -9.72 53.48
C PHE A 240 11.69 -9.25 54.84
N ILE A 241 11.15 -8.03 54.92
CA ILE A 241 10.52 -7.48 56.13
C ILE A 241 9.33 -8.35 56.57
N ASN A 242 8.56 -8.87 55.62
CA ASN A 242 7.46 -9.80 55.89
C ASN A 242 7.91 -11.26 56.14
N GLY A 243 9.21 -11.52 56.31
CA GLY A 243 9.77 -12.83 56.63
C GLY A 243 9.65 -13.88 55.54
N ARG A 244 9.28 -13.50 54.30
CA ARG A 244 9.02 -14.44 53.19
C ARG A 244 10.28 -14.88 52.44
N VAL A 245 11.44 -14.31 52.78
CA VAL A 245 12.73 -14.59 52.13
C VAL A 245 13.81 -14.69 53.18
N SER A 246 14.65 -15.73 53.12
CA SER A 246 15.78 -15.89 54.04
C SER A 246 16.86 -14.84 53.79
N GLU A 247 17.58 -14.46 54.84
CA GLU A 247 18.63 -13.43 54.80
C GLU A 247 19.73 -13.72 53.77
N ALA A 248 20.14 -14.99 53.65
CA ALA A 248 21.10 -15.42 52.63
C ALA A 248 20.58 -15.21 51.19
N THR A 249 19.29 -15.44 50.96
CA THR A 249 18.65 -15.26 49.65
C THR A 249 18.43 -13.78 49.35
N PHE A 250 18.07 -13.00 50.36
CA PHE A 250 17.91 -11.55 50.27
C PHE A 250 19.24 -10.87 49.89
N ASN A 251 20.34 -11.20 50.58
CA ASN A 251 21.65 -10.60 50.31
C ASN A 251 22.18 -10.94 48.91
N ARG A 252 21.94 -12.16 48.43
CA ARG A 252 22.29 -12.57 47.05
C ARG A 252 21.47 -11.81 45.99
N LEU A 253 20.16 -11.75 46.14
CA LEU A 253 19.30 -11.07 45.17
C LEU A 253 19.47 -9.54 45.21
N MET A 254 19.67 -8.97 46.40
CA MET A 254 19.91 -7.55 46.58
C MET A 254 21.25 -7.12 45.96
N SER A 255 22.31 -7.91 46.10
CA SER A 255 23.59 -7.61 45.46
C SER A 255 23.54 -7.73 43.93
N SER A 256 22.79 -8.71 43.39
CA SER A 256 22.55 -8.80 41.94
C SER A 256 21.77 -7.59 41.42
N LEU A 257 20.65 -7.24 42.07
CA LEU A 257 19.81 -6.11 41.66
C LEU A 257 20.54 -4.77 41.78
N LYS A 258 21.42 -4.60 42.77
CA LYS A 258 22.28 -3.42 42.86
C LYS A 258 23.29 -3.33 41.71
N LYS A 259 23.94 -4.45 41.35
CA LYS A 259 24.86 -4.48 40.20
C LYS A 259 24.16 -4.19 38.89
N ASP A 260 22.93 -4.69 38.71
CA ASP A 260 22.15 -4.42 37.51
C ASP A 260 21.70 -2.94 37.47
N LYS A 261 21.31 -2.38 38.61
CA LYS A 261 21.01 -0.94 38.74
C LYS A 261 22.22 -0.07 38.35
N GLU A 262 23.39 -0.35 38.92
CA GLU A 262 24.63 0.39 38.63
C GLU A 262 24.99 0.35 37.14
N LYS A 263 24.81 -0.80 36.47
CA LYS A 263 25.03 -0.92 35.02
C LYS A 263 24.08 -0.03 34.21
N TYR A 264 22.79 -0.01 34.55
CA TYR A 264 21.82 0.81 33.82
C TYR A 264 22.02 2.31 34.09
N GLU A 265 22.39 2.70 35.32
CA GLU A 265 22.75 4.08 35.66
C GLU A 265 24.04 4.52 34.94
N THR A 266 25.07 3.68 34.88
CA THR A 266 26.31 3.98 34.14
C THR A 266 26.06 4.18 32.65
N VAL A 267 25.23 3.33 32.04
CA VAL A 267 24.86 3.46 30.62
C VAL A 267 23.99 4.68 30.38
N PHE A 268 23.12 5.04 31.33
CA PHE A 268 22.34 6.28 31.28
C PHE A 268 23.26 7.51 31.30
N ASP A 269 24.17 7.60 32.27
CA ASP A 269 25.13 8.71 32.39
C ASP A 269 25.98 8.88 31.12
N LEU A 270 26.43 7.78 30.50
CA LEU A 270 27.20 7.78 29.24
C LEU A 270 26.40 8.22 28.01
N VAL A 271 25.07 8.08 28.03
CA VAL A 271 24.19 8.46 26.92
C VAL A 271 23.75 9.93 27.02
N THR A 272 23.68 10.47 28.25
CA THR A 272 23.34 11.89 28.51
C THR A 272 24.54 12.86 28.55
N LEU A 273 25.77 12.37 28.42
CA LEU A 273 27.01 13.16 28.27
C LEU A 273 27.27 13.51 26.79
#